data_AF-A0A1B5DVN6-F1
#
_entry.id   AF-A0A1B5DVN6-F1
#
_cell.length_a   1.000
_cell.length_b   1.000
_cell.length_c   1.000
_cell.angle_alpha   90.00
_cell.angle_beta   90.00
_cell.angle_gamma   90.00
#
_symmetry.space_group_name_H-M   'P 1'
#
loop_
_entity.id
_entity.type
_entity.pdbx_description
1 polymer ?
#
loop_
_entity_poly.entity_id
_entity_poly.type
_entity_poly.pdbx_seq_one_letter_code
_entity_poly.pdbx_strand_id
1 'polypeptide(L)'
;MGKAELDFSAAFERLKYGNTLILPPGSPVSQNNVAREAGRDPSALRKSRYPKLVADIQAWIVMEASTTTGTSTKVVIAEEKDPHFESQLADAMLQLDSLREERDLLLSKLLIANDRILLLTSKIKEDDNAGKGSAPIVFT
;
A
#
# COMPACT_ATOMS: atom_id res chain seq x y z
N MET A 1 10.61 34.27 -9.21
CA MET A 1 10.34 33.02 -9.95
C MET A 1 11.66 32.40 -10.33
N GLY A 2 11.90 31.13 -9.98
CA GLY A 2 13.10 30.42 -10.41
C GLY A 2 13.04 30.06 -11.90
N LYS A 3 14.18 29.91 -12.58
CA LYS A 3 14.22 29.53 -14.01
C LYS A 3 13.39 28.27 -14.30
N ALA A 4 13.51 27.26 -13.43
CA ALA A 4 12.74 26.02 -13.54
C ALA A 4 11.22 26.22 -13.40
N GLU A 5 10.78 27.18 -12.58
CA GLU A 5 9.36 27.49 -12.40
C GLU A 5 8.75 28.13 -13.65
N LEU A 6 9.53 29.00 -14.31
CA LEU A 6 9.15 29.57 -15.61
C LEU A 6 9.07 28.50 -16.69
N ASP A 7 10.03 27.56 -16.73
CA ASP A 7 10.04 26.45 -17.69
C ASP A 7 8.79 25.56 -17.51
N PHE A 8 8.42 25.22 -16.26
CA PHE A 8 7.21 24.45 -15.98
C PHE A 8 5.92 25.23 -16.27
N SER A 9 5.90 26.54 -15.99
CA SER A 9 4.74 27.39 -16.30
C SER A 9 4.53 27.50 -17.82
N ALA A 10 5.59 27.68 -18.60
CA ALA A 10 5.52 27.68 -20.05
C ALA A 10 5.09 26.31 -20.61
N ALA A 11 5.55 25.21 -20.02
CA ALA A 11 5.12 23.85 -20.37
C ALA A 11 3.64 23.62 -20.07
N PHE A 12 3.14 24.14 -18.96
CA PHE A 12 1.73 24.09 -18.60
C PHE A 12 0.85 24.82 -19.62
N GLU A 13 1.22 26.05 -20.01
CA GLU A 13 0.48 26.79 -21.04
C GLU A 13 0.51 26.08 -22.40
N ARG A 14 1.66 25.53 -22.82
CA ARG A 14 1.74 24.73 -24.06
C ARG A 14 0.79 23.54 -24.06
N LEU A 15 0.71 22.83 -22.93
CA LEU A 15 -0.20 21.69 -22.78
C LEU A 15 -1.68 22.11 -22.82
N LYS A 16 -2.05 23.25 -22.23
CA LYS A 16 -3.44 23.77 -22.31
C LYS A 16 -3.90 24.02 -23.74
N TYR A 17 -3.03 24.61 -24.56
CA TYR A 17 -3.35 24.96 -25.95
C TYR A 17 -3.02 23.84 -26.95
N GLY A 18 -2.58 22.67 -26.49
CA GLY A 18 -2.20 21.55 -27.37
C GLY A 18 -0.94 21.79 -28.20
N ASN A 19 -0.16 22.83 -27.89
CA ASN A 19 1.08 23.21 -28.56
C ASN A 19 2.29 22.51 -27.92
N THR A 20 2.21 21.19 -27.75
CA THR A 20 3.27 20.40 -27.11
C THR A 20 4.50 20.30 -28.00
N LEU A 21 5.69 20.46 -27.42
CA LEU A 21 6.99 20.33 -28.07
C LEU A 21 7.59 18.93 -27.89
N ILE A 22 7.37 18.32 -26.72
CA ILE A 22 8.00 17.05 -26.33
C ILE A 22 6.96 15.93 -26.31
N LEU A 23 5.80 16.19 -25.69
CA LEU A 23 4.71 15.22 -25.65
C LEU A 23 3.93 15.21 -26.97
N PRO A 24 3.26 14.08 -27.30
CA PRO A 24 2.34 14.04 -28.44
C PRO A 24 1.26 15.12 -28.34
N PRO A 25 0.87 15.74 -29.48
CA PRO A 25 -0.21 16.71 -29.50
C PRO A 25 -1.50 16.08 -29.00
N GLY A 26 -2.25 16.82 -28.17
CA GLY A 26 -3.46 16.32 -27.51
C GLY A 26 -3.21 15.53 -26.22
N SER A 27 -1.98 15.51 -25.69
CA SER A 27 -1.71 14.92 -24.37
C SER A 27 -2.50 15.65 -23.27
N PRO A 28 -3.13 14.92 -22.33
CA PRO A 28 -3.90 15.54 -21.27
C PRO A 28 -3.00 16.32 -20.32
N VAL A 29 -3.51 17.43 -19.79
CA VAL A 29 -2.77 18.21 -18.79
C VAL A 29 -2.74 17.44 -17.47
N SER A 30 -1.54 17.11 -17.02
CA SER A 30 -1.31 16.51 -15.71
C SER A 30 0.03 17.01 -15.18
N GLN A 31 0.22 16.98 -13.85
CA GLN A 31 1.48 17.38 -13.23
C GLN A 31 2.69 16.63 -13.84
N ASN A 32 2.53 15.33 -14.10
CA ASN A 32 3.57 14.51 -14.73
C ASN A 32 3.85 14.93 -16.17
N ASN A 33 2.80 15.23 -16.93
CA ASN A 33 2.93 15.67 -18.31
C ASN A 33 3.55 17.06 -18.42
N VAL A 34 3.21 17.98 -17.51
CA VAL A 34 3.86 19.31 -17.41
C VAL A 34 5.35 19.17 -17.15
N ALA A 35 5.75 18.25 -16.26
CA ALA A 35 7.17 17.99 -16.01
C ALA A 35 7.89 17.43 -17.25
N ARG A 36 7.27 16.46 -17.93
CA ARG A 36 7.80 15.86 -19.17
C ARG A 36 7.90 16.86 -20.32
N GLU A 37 6.90 17.71 -20.46
CA GLU A 37 6.85 18.78 -21.48
C GLU A 37 7.89 19.89 -21.21
N ALA A 38 8.32 20.06 -19.96
CA ALA A 38 9.46 20.90 -19.60
C ALA A 38 10.82 20.16 -19.78
N GLY A 39 10.83 18.94 -20.29
CA GLY A 39 12.03 18.13 -20.47
C GLY A 39 12.63 17.63 -19.15
N ARG A 40 11.82 17.52 -18.09
CA ARG A 40 12.24 17.07 -16.77
C ARG A 40 11.53 15.78 -16.36
N ASP A 41 12.14 15.09 -15.41
CA ASP A 41 11.54 13.91 -14.79
C ASP A 41 10.26 14.30 -14.01
N PRO A 42 9.21 13.45 -13.98
CA PRO A 42 7.98 13.72 -13.21
C PRO A 42 8.23 14.09 -11.74
N SER A 43 9.29 13.57 -11.13
CA SER A 43 9.66 13.88 -9.75
C SER A 43 10.28 15.28 -9.55
N ALA A 44 10.53 16.02 -10.64
CA ALA A 44 11.05 17.38 -10.61
C ALA A 44 9.97 18.41 -10.23
N LEU A 45 8.72 18.18 -10.61
CA LEU A 45 7.60 19.03 -10.24
C LEU A 45 6.92 18.45 -8.98
N ARG A 46 7.32 18.92 -7.79
CA ARG A 46 6.76 18.47 -6.50
C ARG A 46 6.09 19.62 -5.77
N LYS A 47 5.01 19.31 -5.05
CA LYS A 47 4.24 20.25 -4.22
C LYS A 47 5.10 20.97 -3.17
N SER A 48 6.13 20.30 -2.64
CA SER A 48 7.05 20.90 -1.66
C SER A 48 7.90 22.05 -2.23
N ARG A 49 8.22 22.01 -3.54
CA ARG A 49 9.05 23.03 -4.20
C ARG A 49 8.22 24.09 -4.91
N TYR A 50 7.12 23.69 -5.54
CA TYR A 50 6.28 24.57 -6.37
C TYR A 50 4.81 24.45 -5.96
N PRO A 51 4.43 24.84 -4.72
CA PRO A 51 3.09 24.64 -4.22
C PRO A 51 2.03 25.41 -5.02
N LYS A 52 2.33 26.64 -5.46
CA LYS A 52 1.41 27.48 -6.24
C LYS A 52 1.13 26.88 -7.62
N LEU A 53 2.19 26.59 -8.38
CA LEU A 53 2.07 26.01 -9.71
C LEU A 53 1.34 24.65 -9.70
N VAL A 54 1.61 23.80 -8.72
CA VAL A 54 0.89 22.51 -8.59
C VAL A 54 -0.59 22.75 -8.30
N ALA A 55 -0.94 23.73 -7.48
CA ALA A 55 -2.34 24.10 -7.22
C ALA A 55 -3.03 24.63 -8.49
N ASP A 56 -2.36 25.47 -9.27
CA ASP A 56 -2.90 26.01 -10.54
C ASP A 56 -3.17 24.90 -11.56
N ILE A 57 -2.26 23.91 -11.66
CA ILE A 57 -2.43 22.73 -12.52
C ILE A 57 -3.64 21.92 -12.07
N GLN A 58 -3.78 21.67 -10.76
CA GLN A 58 -4.92 20.92 -10.21
C GLN A 58 -6.24 21.66 -10.45
N ALA A 59 -6.28 22.97 -10.23
CA ALA A 59 -7.46 23.79 -10.47
C ALA A 59 -7.89 23.74 -11.95
N TRP A 60 -6.92 23.80 -12.87
CA TRP A 60 -7.20 23.68 -14.30
C TRP A 60 -7.75 22.29 -14.66
N ILE A 61 -7.21 21.21 -14.10
CA ILE A 61 -7.69 19.85 -14.35
C ILE A 61 -9.16 19.68 -13.90
N VAL A 62 -9.53 20.24 -12.75
CA VAL A 62 -10.93 20.24 -12.27
C VAL A 62 -11.84 21.02 -13.21
N MET A 63 -11.40 22.20 -13.63
CA MET A 63 -12.17 23.07 -14.53
C MET A 63 -12.34 22.42 -15.91
N GLU A 64 -11.28 21.84 -16.48
CA GLU A 64 -11.33 21.16 -17.77
C GLU A 64 -12.21 19.92 -17.70
N ALA A 65 -12.09 19.12 -16.63
CA ALA A 65 -12.98 17.97 -16.40
C ALA A 65 -14.45 18.39 -16.40
N SER A 66 -14.80 19.50 -15.75
CA SER A 66 -16.17 20.03 -15.77
C SER A 66 -16.63 20.52 -17.15
N THR A 67 -15.71 20.89 -18.04
CA THR A 67 -16.01 21.45 -19.36
C THR A 67 -16.09 20.38 -20.45
N THR A 68 -15.23 19.36 -20.42
CA THR A 68 -15.16 18.31 -21.45
C THR A 68 -16.19 17.20 -21.22
N THR A 69 -16.70 17.01 -19.99
CA THR A 69 -17.60 15.89 -19.67
C THR A 69 -19.06 16.32 -19.53
N GLY A 70 -19.77 16.36 -20.66
CA GLY A 70 -21.15 15.84 -20.70
C GLY A 70 -21.21 14.31 -20.58
N THR A 71 -20.07 13.64 -20.44
CA THR A 71 -19.96 12.19 -20.27
C THR A 71 -18.77 11.86 -19.38
N SER A 72 -19.08 11.38 -18.19
CA SER A 72 -18.21 10.76 -17.18
C SER A 72 -16.78 10.45 -17.61
N THR A 73 -15.82 11.22 -17.10
CA THR A 73 -14.48 10.70 -16.81
C THR A 73 -14.09 11.28 -15.46
N LYS A 74 -14.20 10.42 -14.44
CA LYS A 74 -13.91 10.72 -13.03
C LYS A 74 -12.53 11.38 -12.88
N VAL A 75 -12.50 12.70 -12.82
CA VAL A 75 -11.46 13.43 -12.11
C VAL A 75 -11.92 13.47 -10.66
N VAL A 76 -11.35 12.55 -9.88
CA VAL A 76 -11.53 12.43 -8.44
C VAL A 76 -10.93 13.66 -7.77
N ILE A 77 -11.71 14.73 -7.67
CA ILE A 77 -11.65 15.68 -6.56
C ILE A 77 -13.06 15.82 -6.00
N ALA A 78 -13.57 14.70 -5.49
CA ALA A 78 -14.69 14.65 -4.57
C ALA A 78 -14.37 13.52 -3.60
N GLU A 79 -14.53 13.76 -2.31
CA GLU A 79 -14.57 12.74 -1.26
C GLU A 79 -15.83 11.87 -1.41
N GLU A 80 -16.11 11.37 -2.60
CA GLU A 80 -17.07 10.31 -2.82
C GLU A 80 -16.31 9.01 -2.62
N LYS A 81 -16.32 8.53 -1.37
CA LYS A 81 -15.96 7.15 -1.02
C LYS A 81 -16.71 6.23 -1.98
N ASP A 82 -16.02 5.72 -3.01
CA ASP A 82 -16.66 4.74 -3.88
C ASP A 82 -17.03 3.53 -2.99
N PRO A 83 -18.31 3.12 -2.92
CA PRO A 83 -18.76 2.05 -2.03
C PRO A 83 -18.06 0.71 -2.31
N HIS A 84 -17.50 0.55 -3.51
CA HIS A 84 -16.69 -0.59 -3.91
C HIS A 84 -15.32 -0.66 -3.21
N PHE A 85 -14.68 0.50 -2.94
CA PHE A 85 -13.42 0.52 -2.18
C PHE A 85 -13.68 0.28 -0.69
N GLU A 86 -14.79 0.79 -0.16
CA GLU A 86 -15.19 0.55 1.23
C GLU A 86 -15.55 -0.92 1.48
N SER A 87 -16.27 -1.55 0.54
CA SER A 87 -16.53 -3.01 0.58
C SER A 87 -15.25 -3.82 0.55
N GLN A 88 -14.30 -3.51 -0.34
CA GLN A 88 -13.01 -4.23 -0.40
C GLN A 88 -12.19 -4.04 0.86
N LEU A 89 -12.22 -2.85 1.47
CA LEU A 89 -11.54 -2.60 2.73
C LEU A 89 -12.17 -3.42 3.86
N ALA A 90 -13.50 -3.47 3.93
CA ALA A 90 -14.22 -4.29 4.91
C ALA A 90 -13.92 -5.78 4.73
N ASP A 91 -13.93 -6.29 3.50
CA ASP A 91 -13.59 -7.68 3.20
C ASP A 91 -12.14 -8.01 3.59
N ALA A 92 -11.20 -7.11 3.31
CA ALA A 92 -9.80 -7.27 3.70
C ALA A 92 -9.61 -7.27 5.23
N MET A 93 -10.38 -6.44 5.95
CA MET A 93 -10.39 -6.44 7.41
C MET A 93 -10.94 -7.75 7.98
N LEU A 94 -12.04 -8.26 7.42
CA LEU A 94 -12.62 -9.55 7.83
C LEU A 94 -11.64 -10.72 7.62
N GLN A 95 -10.91 -10.72 6.51
CA GLN A 95 -9.87 -11.74 6.26
C GLN A 95 -8.72 -11.64 7.28
N LEU A 96 -8.35 -10.43 7.67
CA LEU A 96 -7.28 -10.23 8.66
C LEU A 96 -7.71 -10.74 10.04
N ASP A 97 -8.95 -10.52 10.42
CA ASP A 97 -9.52 -11.03 11.67
C ASP A 97 -9.64 -12.56 11.65
N SER A 98 -10.11 -13.16 10.56
CA SER A 98 -10.17 -14.64 10.47
C SER A 98 -8.78 -15.28 10.54
N LEU A 99 -7.78 -14.71 9.86
CA LEU A 99 -6.39 -15.16 9.95
C LEU A 99 -5.83 -15.01 11.36
N ARG A 100 -6.24 -13.97 12.09
CA ARG A 100 -5.83 -13.75 13.47
C ARG A 100 -6.40 -14.82 14.40
N GLU A 101 -7.68 -15.15 14.25
CA GLU A 101 -8.34 -16.22 15.01
C GLU A 101 -7.70 -17.59 14.73
N GLU A 102 -7.43 -17.90 13.47
CA GLU A 102 -6.74 -19.14 13.08
C GLU A 102 -5.35 -19.23 13.69
N ARG A 103 -4.59 -18.13 13.66
CA ARG A 103 -3.27 -18.06 14.32
C ARG A 103 -3.38 -18.33 15.81
N ASP A 104 -4.33 -17.68 16.50
CA ASP A 104 -4.48 -17.83 17.95
C ASP A 104 -4.88 -19.27 18.33
N LEU A 105 -5.74 -19.90 17.51
CA LEU A 105 -6.07 -21.32 17.64
C LEU A 105 -4.83 -22.21 17.46
N LEU A 106 -4.02 -21.99 16.43
CA LEU A 106 -2.81 -22.78 16.19
C LEU A 106 -1.78 -22.60 17.30
N LEU A 107 -1.60 -21.38 17.82
CA LEU A 107 -0.71 -21.11 18.93
C LEU A 107 -1.16 -21.81 20.22
N SER A 108 -2.47 -21.83 20.52
CA SER A 108 -2.98 -22.58 21.67
C SER A 108 -2.71 -24.09 21.55
N LYS A 109 -2.92 -24.67 20.36
CA LYS A 109 -2.61 -26.09 20.08
C LYS A 109 -1.12 -26.39 20.21
N LEU A 110 -0.26 -25.50 19.72
CA LEU A 110 1.19 -25.63 19.84
C LEU A 110 1.64 -25.59 21.30
N LEU A 111 1.07 -24.70 22.10
CA LEU A 111 1.37 -24.58 23.53
C LEU A 111 0.97 -25.87 24.28
N ILE A 112 -0.21 -26.41 24.00
CA ILE A 112 -0.67 -27.70 24.57
C ILE A 112 0.26 -28.85 24.16
N ALA A 113 0.66 -28.90 22.89
CA ALA A 113 1.58 -29.94 22.41
C ALA A 113 2.95 -29.85 23.10
N ASN A 114 3.48 -28.64 23.26
CA ASN A 114 4.75 -28.41 23.95
C ASN A 114 4.68 -28.83 25.43
N ASP A 115 3.60 -28.47 26.13
CA ASP A 115 3.39 -28.89 27.52
C ASP A 115 3.34 -30.42 27.64
N ARG A 116 2.64 -31.08 26.69
CA ARG A 116 2.58 -32.55 26.67
C ARG A 116 3.95 -33.18 26.43
N ILE A 117 4.76 -32.62 25.53
CA ILE A 117 6.13 -33.07 25.28
C ILE A 117 6.97 -32.95 26.56
N LEU A 118 6.88 -31.83 27.27
CA LEU A 118 7.61 -31.63 28.53
C LEU A 118 7.18 -32.65 29.60
N LEU A 119 5.88 -32.87 29.77
CA LEU A 119 5.36 -33.83 30.73
C LEU A 119 5.82 -35.26 30.41
N LEU A 120 5.74 -35.67 29.14
CA LEU A 120 6.19 -37.00 28.72
C LEU A 120 7.70 -37.15 28.88
N THR A 121 8.48 -36.11 28.57
CA THR A 121 9.94 -36.12 28.74
C THR A 121 10.33 -36.23 30.21
N SER A 122 9.63 -35.54 31.11
CA SER A 122 9.84 -35.67 32.56
C SER A 122 9.53 -37.08 33.04
N LYS A 123 8.40 -37.63 32.60
CA LYS A 123 7.98 -38.99 32.98
C LYS A 123 8.98 -40.05 32.51
N ILE A 124 9.46 -39.96 31.27
CA ILE A 124 10.50 -40.87 30.76
C ILE A 124 11.76 -40.78 31.63
N LYS A 125 12.19 -39.57 32.01
CA LYS A 125 13.36 -39.37 32.87
C LYS A 125 13.18 -39.96 34.27
N GLU A 126 11.97 -39.89 34.82
CA GLU A 126 11.62 -40.50 36.11
C GLU A 126 11.62 -42.04 36.03
N ASP A 127 10.99 -42.60 35.00
CA ASP A 127 10.93 -44.05 34.75
C ASP A 127 12.35 -44.62 34.49
N ASP A 128 13.20 -43.91 33.74
CA ASP A 128 14.60 -44.27 33.51
C ASP A 128 15.43 -44.29 34.81
N ASN A 129 15.16 -43.35 35.72
CA ASN A 129 15.80 -43.31 37.03
C ASN A 129 15.29 -44.42 37.95
N ALA A 130 13.99 -44.76 37.90
CA ALA A 130 13.40 -45.87 38.64
C ALA A 130 13.93 -47.23 38.15
N GLY A 131 14.11 -47.40 36.84
CA GLY A 131 14.68 -48.61 36.23
C GLY A 131 16.14 -48.87 36.61
N LYS A 132 16.94 -47.82 36.86
CA LYS A 132 18.32 -47.95 37.36
C LYS A 132 18.40 -48.27 38.86
N GLY A 133 17.31 -48.12 39.61
CA GLY A 133 17.23 -48.44 41.04
C GLY A 133 16.77 -49.86 41.37
N SER A 134 16.28 -50.63 40.38
CA SER A 134 15.87 -52.03 40.60
C SER A 134 17.04 -52.97 40.35
N ALA A 135 17.70 -53.41 41.43
CA ALA A 135 18.77 -54.39 41.37
C ALA A 135 18.28 -55.71 40.75
N PRO A 136 19.11 -56.42 39.95
CA PRO A 136 18.72 -57.71 39.41
C PRO A 136 18.48 -58.70 40.57
N ILE A 137 17.27 -59.26 40.63
CA ILE A 137 16.97 -60.36 41.55
C ILE A 137 17.78 -61.57 41.05
N VAL A 138 18.92 -61.81 41.69
CA VAL A 138 19.73 -63.00 41.49
C VAL A 138 18.99 -64.16 42.16
N PHE A 139 18.37 -65.02 41.35
CA PHE A 139 17.91 -66.33 41.84
C PHE A 139 19.13 -67.23 42.03
N THR A 140 19.43 -67.57 43.28
CA THR A 140 20.40 -68.60 43.69
C THR A 140 19.75 -69.96 43.77
#